data_AF-A0A654LU97-F1
#
_entry.id   AF-A0A654LU97-F1
#
_cell.length_a   1.000
_cell.length_b   1.000
_cell.length_c   1.000
_cell.angle_alpha   90.00
_cell.angle_beta   90.00
_cell.angle_gamma   90.00
#
_symmetry.space_group_name_H-M   'P 1'
#
loop_
_entity.id
_entity.type
_entity.pdbx_description
1 polymer ?
#
loop_
_entity_poly.entity_id
_entity_poly.type
_entity_poly.pdbx_seq_one_letter_code
_entity_poly.pdbx_strand_id
1 'polypeptide(L)'
;MLDDLSNKIKIAEDHTKEIEEINLNAEEKEKLKRFDVYHVIRMEKYIRNGGDPTFGNLDAYEQTAEEFEYHLSHMLNDYAPESRYYQRKEMYYFHPSYIEMEKLAYWEDRAKSNYCNGEHCVPDCPFYEENGRIEDEQVVKEFIDNTEILEIDDYKRELGEEFVNSVLKDWNL
;
A
#
# COMPACT_ATOMS: atom_id res chain seq x y z
N MET A 1 13.87 2.42 -21.95
CA MET A 1 13.01 2.83 -20.81
C MET A 1 11.65 2.15 -20.83
N LEU A 2 11.03 1.89 -21.99
CA LEU A 2 9.82 1.03 -22.07
C LEU A 2 10.13 -0.47 -21.85
N ASP A 3 11.33 -0.92 -22.24
CA ASP A 3 11.72 -2.34 -22.17
C ASP A 3 11.89 -2.88 -20.75
N ASP A 4 12.21 -2.02 -19.77
CA ASP A 4 12.38 -2.43 -18.36
C ASP A 4 11.01 -2.61 -17.67
N LEU A 5 10.07 -1.71 -17.97
CA LEU A 5 8.71 -1.76 -17.42
C LEU A 5 7.92 -2.95 -17.97
N SER A 6 8.01 -3.23 -19.27
CA SER A 6 7.38 -4.41 -19.86
C SER A 6 7.95 -5.72 -19.32
N ASN A 7 9.24 -5.76 -18.97
CA ASN A 7 9.83 -6.93 -18.31
C ASN A 7 9.32 -7.09 -16.87
N LYS A 8 9.21 -6.01 -16.10
CA LYS A 8 8.65 -6.05 -14.74
C LYS A 8 7.18 -6.49 -14.71
N ILE A 9 6.36 -5.96 -15.62
CA ILE A 9 4.95 -6.37 -15.79
C ILE A 9 4.87 -7.85 -16.14
N LYS A 10 5.71 -8.32 -17.06
CA LYS A 10 5.72 -9.71 -17.48
C LYS A 10 6.20 -10.67 -16.38
N ILE A 11 7.18 -10.27 -15.57
CA ILE A 11 7.62 -11.03 -14.39
C ILE A 11 6.47 -11.15 -13.37
N ALA A 12 5.74 -10.07 -13.11
CA ALA A 12 4.57 -10.10 -12.24
C ALA A 12 3.45 -11.01 -12.80
N GLU A 13 3.15 -10.92 -14.10
CA GLU A 13 2.17 -11.78 -14.77
C GLU A 13 2.57 -13.26 -14.77
N ASP A 14 3.86 -13.56 -14.94
CA ASP A 14 4.38 -14.93 -14.93
C ASP A 14 4.40 -15.52 -13.51
N HIS A 15 4.73 -14.73 -12.48
CA HIS A 15 4.64 -15.14 -11.05
C HIS A 15 3.18 -15.36 -10.59
N THR A 16 2.22 -14.61 -11.13
CA THR A 16 0.80 -14.75 -10.80
C THR A 16 0.26 -16.15 -11.15
N LYS A 17 0.79 -16.78 -12.20
CA LYS A 17 0.38 -18.14 -12.63
C LYS A 17 0.99 -19.27 -11.81
N GLU A 18 2.14 -19.06 -11.15
CA GLU A 18 2.75 -20.08 -10.29
C GLU A 18 2.09 -20.14 -8.89
N ILE A 19 1.41 -19.06 -8.48
CA ILE A 19 0.76 -18.93 -7.17
C ILE A 19 -0.53 -19.76 -7.07
N GLU A 20 -1.10 -20.24 -8.19
CA GLU A 20 -2.36 -21.00 -8.20
C GLU A 20 -2.32 -22.39 -7.50
N GLU A 21 -1.18 -22.91 -7.01
CA GLU A 21 -1.14 -24.32 -6.53
C GLU A 21 -0.46 -24.69 -5.20
N ILE A 22 0.04 -23.80 -4.33
CA ILE A 22 0.88 -24.27 -3.19
C ILE A 22 0.41 -23.81 -1.79
N ASN A 23 0.32 -24.79 -0.87
CA ASN A 23 0.00 -24.64 0.57
C ASN A 23 0.77 -23.48 1.27
N LEU A 24 0.09 -22.35 1.45
CA LEU A 24 0.67 -21.05 1.83
C LEU A 24 1.08 -20.81 3.30
N ASN A 25 0.80 -21.69 4.25
CA ASN A 25 0.83 -21.25 5.66
C ASN A 25 2.20 -21.01 6.32
N ALA A 26 3.31 -21.49 5.76
CA ALA A 26 4.65 -21.34 6.37
C ALA A 26 5.53 -20.34 5.59
N GLU A 27 5.56 -20.45 4.27
CA GLU A 27 6.30 -19.55 3.40
C GLU A 27 5.76 -18.12 3.48
N GLU A 28 4.43 -17.97 3.51
CA GLU A 28 3.80 -16.65 3.65
C GLU A 28 4.11 -16.00 4.99
N LYS A 29 4.14 -16.78 6.08
CA LYS A 29 4.56 -16.28 7.40
C LYS A 29 6.01 -15.84 7.41
N GLU A 30 6.86 -16.53 6.65
CA GLU A 30 8.26 -16.16 6.53
C GLU A 30 8.43 -14.85 5.75
N LYS A 31 7.68 -14.68 4.64
CA LYS A 31 7.60 -13.42 3.89
C LYS A 31 7.15 -12.25 4.76
N LEU A 32 6.02 -12.40 5.45
CA LEU A 32 5.49 -11.36 6.34
C LEU A 32 6.50 -11.00 7.46
N LYS A 33 7.23 -11.99 8.00
CA LYS A 33 8.28 -11.72 8.97
C LYS A 33 9.45 -10.93 8.36
N ARG A 34 9.81 -11.15 7.10
CA ARG A 34 10.81 -10.30 6.41
C ARG A 34 10.32 -8.86 6.27
N PHE A 35 9.04 -8.68 5.95
CA PHE A 35 8.46 -7.35 5.78
C PHE A 35 8.47 -6.55 7.10
N ASP A 36 8.19 -7.21 8.22
CA ASP A 36 8.34 -6.59 9.56
C ASP A 36 9.78 -6.09 9.80
N VAL A 37 10.78 -6.84 9.33
CA VAL A 37 12.20 -6.45 9.47
C VAL A 37 12.54 -5.29 8.54
N TYR A 38 12.02 -5.28 7.31
CA TYR A 38 12.19 -4.17 6.38
C TYR A 38 11.51 -2.89 6.87
N HIS A 39 10.36 -3.02 7.53
CA HIS A 39 9.70 -1.91 8.22
C HIS A 39 10.61 -1.30 9.30
N VAL A 40 11.25 -2.12 10.14
CA VAL A 40 12.19 -1.63 11.16
C VAL A 40 13.34 -0.83 10.54
N ILE A 41 13.91 -1.33 9.43
CA ILE A 41 14.99 -0.66 8.71
C ILE A 41 14.52 0.68 8.12
N ARG A 42 13.33 0.71 7.49
CA ARG A 42 12.69 1.95 6.99
C ARG A 42 12.42 2.97 8.08
N MET A 43 11.90 2.52 9.22
CA MET A 43 11.66 3.39 10.37
C MET A 43 12.95 4.04 10.88
N GLU A 44 14.05 3.28 10.95
CA GLU A 44 15.35 3.85 11.32
C GLU A 44 15.81 4.92 10.31
N LYS A 45 15.69 4.66 9.01
CA LYS A 45 16.00 5.66 7.96
C LYS A 45 15.19 6.94 8.15
N TYR A 46 13.89 6.80 8.34
CA TYR A 46 13.00 7.93 8.54
C TYR A 46 13.35 8.75 9.78
N ILE A 47 13.63 8.09 10.91
CA ILE A 47 14.06 8.77 12.14
C ILE A 47 15.38 9.51 11.93
N ARG A 48 16.37 8.91 11.26
CA ARG A 48 17.66 9.56 10.96
C ARG A 48 17.52 10.78 10.06
N ASN A 49 16.50 10.80 9.22
CA ASN A 49 16.16 11.93 8.36
C ASN A 49 15.29 13.00 9.06
N GLY A 50 15.11 12.90 10.38
CA GLY A 50 14.35 13.87 11.19
C GLY A 50 12.85 13.61 11.21
N GLY A 51 12.40 12.45 10.74
CA GLY A 51 11.02 11.98 10.84
C GLY A 51 10.59 11.69 12.28
N ASP A 52 9.30 11.83 12.56
CA ASP A 52 8.73 11.54 13.87
C ASP A 52 8.09 10.14 13.87
N PRO A 53 8.62 9.19 14.66
CA PRO A 53 8.18 7.80 14.64
C PRO A 53 6.71 7.59 15.05
N THR A 54 6.04 8.62 15.59
CA THR A 54 4.62 8.58 15.93
C THR A 54 3.68 8.82 14.74
N PHE A 55 4.19 9.31 13.60
CA PHE A 55 3.42 9.55 12.37
C PHE A 55 3.65 8.48 11.28
N GLY A 56 3.96 7.24 11.69
CA GLY A 56 4.35 6.15 10.82
C GLY A 56 3.21 5.60 9.95
N ASN A 57 3.13 6.03 8.69
CA ASN A 57 2.65 5.19 7.61
C ASN A 57 3.63 5.27 6.43
N LEU A 58 4.86 4.82 6.68
CA LEU A 58 5.90 4.71 5.65
C LEU A 58 5.67 3.50 4.74
N ASP A 59 4.85 2.54 5.19
CA ASP A 59 4.62 1.28 4.47
C ASP A 59 3.93 1.45 3.12
N ALA A 60 3.26 2.59 2.94
CA ALA A 60 2.58 2.94 1.69
C ALA A 60 3.48 3.58 0.63
N TYR A 61 4.70 4.04 0.98
CA TYR A 61 5.51 4.89 0.10
C TYR A 61 6.87 4.31 -0.28
N GLU A 62 7.44 3.42 0.52
CA GLU A 62 8.75 2.81 0.25
C GLU A 62 8.65 1.32 0.53
N GLN A 63 8.93 0.44 -0.43
CA GLN A 63 8.82 -1.01 -0.28
C GLN A 63 10.02 -1.71 -0.91
N THR A 64 10.37 -2.90 -0.42
CA THR A 64 11.24 -3.80 -1.17
C THR A 64 10.52 -4.39 -2.37
N ALA A 65 11.27 -4.90 -3.37
CA ALA A 65 10.66 -5.56 -4.52
C ALA A 65 9.75 -6.73 -4.11
N GLU A 66 10.15 -7.49 -3.09
CA GLU A 66 9.34 -8.59 -2.55
C GLU A 66 8.03 -8.11 -1.89
N GLU A 67 8.08 -7.04 -1.09
CA GLU A 67 6.89 -6.41 -0.49
C GLU A 67 5.94 -5.89 -1.58
N PHE A 68 6.50 -5.19 -2.58
CA PHE A 68 5.74 -4.63 -3.69
C PHE A 68 4.99 -5.72 -4.46
N GLU A 69 5.68 -6.78 -4.86
CA GLU A 69 5.08 -7.91 -5.57
C GLU A 69 4.01 -8.62 -4.73
N TYR A 70 4.28 -8.83 -3.43
CA TYR A 70 3.32 -9.45 -2.51
C TYR A 70 2.04 -8.63 -2.38
N HIS A 71 2.15 -7.33 -2.08
CA HIS A 71 1.00 -6.47 -1.86
C HIS A 71 0.20 -6.22 -3.14
N LEU A 72 0.86 -6.04 -4.27
CA LEU A 72 0.20 -5.90 -5.57
C LEU A 72 -0.58 -7.17 -5.91
N SER A 73 0.04 -8.34 -5.75
CA SER A 73 -0.61 -9.63 -6.00
C SER A 73 -1.86 -9.83 -5.13
N HIS A 74 -1.78 -9.54 -3.83
CA HIS A 74 -2.94 -9.66 -2.94
C HIS A 74 -4.05 -8.68 -3.32
N MET A 75 -3.72 -7.43 -3.66
CA MET A 75 -4.75 -6.47 -4.07
C MET A 75 -5.46 -6.89 -5.37
N LEU A 76 -4.71 -7.50 -6.30
CA LEU A 76 -5.25 -7.97 -7.57
C LEU A 76 -6.08 -9.25 -7.40
N ASN A 77 -5.60 -10.21 -6.61
CA ASN A 77 -6.19 -11.54 -6.53
C ASN A 77 -7.29 -11.68 -5.46
N ASP A 78 -7.18 -10.95 -4.34
CA ASP A 78 -8.12 -11.10 -3.22
C ASP A 78 -9.40 -10.30 -3.41
N TYR A 79 -9.38 -9.30 -4.29
CA TYR A 79 -10.48 -8.37 -4.49
C TYR A 79 -10.85 -8.24 -5.96
N ALA A 80 -12.13 -8.47 -6.27
CA ALA A 80 -12.69 -8.13 -7.57
C ALA A 80 -12.66 -6.60 -7.81
N PRO A 81 -12.63 -6.13 -9.07
CA PRO A 81 -12.63 -4.71 -9.40
C PRO A 81 -13.72 -3.88 -8.70
N GLU A 82 -14.93 -4.42 -8.55
CA GLU A 82 -16.01 -3.79 -7.78
C GLU A 82 -15.70 -3.72 -6.28
N SER A 83 -15.14 -4.79 -5.70
CA SER A 83 -14.81 -4.85 -4.28
C SER A 83 -13.74 -3.82 -3.91
N ARG A 84 -12.75 -3.60 -4.79
CA ARG A 84 -11.73 -2.54 -4.62
C ARG A 84 -12.37 -1.16 -4.59
N TYR A 85 -13.35 -0.90 -5.47
CA TYR A 85 -14.10 0.35 -5.47
C TYR A 85 -14.84 0.56 -4.14
N TYR A 86 -15.55 -0.46 -3.64
CA TYR A 86 -16.29 -0.35 -2.38
C TYR A 86 -15.37 -0.13 -1.17
N GLN A 87 -14.22 -0.80 -1.10
CA GLN A 87 -13.25 -0.54 -0.03
C GLN A 87 -12.72 0.89 -0.09
N ARG A 88 -12.37 1.39 -1.28
CA ARG A 88 -11.94 2.78 -1.45
C ARG A 88 -13.06 3.77 -1.14
N LYS A 89 -14.31 3.39 -1.39
CA LYS A 89 -15.51 4.16 -1.02
C LYS A 89 -15.65 4.30 0.49
N GLU A 90 -15.36 3.23 1.24
CA GLU A 90 -15.34 3.21 2.70
C GLU A 90 -14.16 4.00 3.28
N MET A 91 -13.03 4.05 2.55
CA MET A 91 -11.92 4.97 2.86
C MET A 91 -12.33 6.42 2.57
N TYR A 92 -12.98 7.04 3.56
CA TYR A 92 -13.59 8.37 3.50
C TYR A 92 -12.82 9.41 2.68
N TYR A 93 -11.50 9.50 2.85
CA TYR A 93 -10.63 10.50 2.21
C TYR A 93 -10.48 10.33 0.68
N PHE A 94 -10.84 9.19 0.10
CA PHE A 94 -10.88 8.99 -1.35
C PHE A 94 -12.27 9.13 -1.96
N HIS A 95 -13.29 9.31 -1.12
CA HIS A 95 -14.67 9.40 -1.56
C HIS A 95 -15.01 10.81 -2.09
N PRO A 96 -15.81 10.97 -3.17
CA PRO A 96 -16.23 12.29 -3.65
C PRO A 96 -16.89 13.17 -2.59
N SER A 97 -17.58 12.57 -1.62
CA SER A 97 -18.16 13.29 -0.48
C SER A 97 -17.12 13.98 0.40
N TYR A 98 -15.91 13.44 0.53
CA TYR A 98 -14.81 14.09 1.25
C TYR A 98 -14.36 15.36 0.53
N ILE A 99 -14.21 15.29 -0.80
CA ILE A 99 -13.85 16.46 -1.61
C ILE A 99 -14.89 17.57 -1.48
N GLU A 100 -16.19 17.23 -1.48
CA GLU A 100 -17.25 18.20 -1.25
C GLU A 100 -17.28 18.72 0.21
N MET A 101 -16.99 17.87 1.20
CA MET A 101 -16.85 18.27 2.60
C MET A 101 -15.69 19.24 2.83
N GLU A 102 -14.57 19.06 2.13
CA GLU A 102 -13.42 19.97 2.23
C GLU A 102 -13.72 21.38 1.72
N LYS A 103 -14.73 21.54 0.86
CA LYS A 103 -15.22 22.87 0.43
C LYS A 103 -16.05 23.58 1.51
N LEU A 104 -16.50 22.88 2.55
CA LEU A 104 -17.26 23.46 3.66
C LEU A 104 -16.29 24.07 4.68
N ALA A 105 -16.48 25.36 4.94
CA ALA A 105 -15.55 26.20 5.72
C ALA A 105 -15.60 25.94 7.24
N TYR A 106 -16.74 25.49 7.77
CA TYR A 106 -16.95 25.33 9.21
C TYR A 106 -17.37 23.90 9.58
N TRP A 107 -16.92 23.47 10.77
CA TRP A 107 -17.28 22.17 11.35
C TRP A 107 -18.80 21.98 11.47
N GLU A 108 -19.54 23.03 11.81
CA GLU A 108 -21.00 22.99 11.92
C GLU A 108 -21.70 22.70 10.59
N ASP A 109 -21.13 23.15 9.48
CA ASP A 109 -21.66 22.90 8.14
C ASP A 109 -21.36 21.46 7.71
N ARG A 110 -20.17 20.95 8.02
CA ARG A 110 -19.79 19.55 7.80
C ARG A 110 -20.71 18.60 8.58
N ALA A 111 -21.00 18.92 9.85
CA ALA A 111 -21.87 18.13 10.72
C ALA A 111 -23.35 18.09 10.30
N LYS A 112 -23.81 19.07 9.52
CA LYS A 112 -25.17 19.14 8.97
C LYS A 112 -25.23 18.70 7.50
N SER A 113 -24.08 18.37 6.90
CA SER A 113 -24.02 17.94 5.51
C SER A 113 -24.51 16.50 5.39
N ASN A 114 -25.05 16.16 4.22
CA ASN A 114 -25.47 14.79 3.93
C ASN A 114 -24.29 13.90 3.52
N TYR A 115 -23.03 14.35 3.61
CA TYR A 115 -21.86 13.63 3.11
C TYR A 115 -21.38 12.54 4.10
N CYS A 116 -20.68 11.51 3.61
CA CYS A 116 -20.04 10.48 4.45
C CYS A 116 -19.16 11.14 5.53
N ASN A 117 -18.96 10.51 6.69
CA ASN A 117 -18.00 10.95 7.71
C ASN A 117 -16.89 9.90 7.87
N GLY A 118 -15.76 10.28 8.46
CA GLY A 118 -14.47 9.56 8.46
C GLY A 118 -14.44 8.03 8.52
N GLU A 119 -15.44 7.40 9.12
CA GLU A 119 -15.46 5.95 9.37
C GLU A 119 -16.36 5.18 8.40
N HIS A 120 -17.46 5.77 7.91
CA HIS A 120 -18.41 5.09 7.02
C HIS A 120 -19.18 6.07 6.14
N CYS A 121 -19.66 5.60 4.98
CA CYS A 121 -20.61 6.38 4.22
C CYS A 121 -22.03 6.32 4.80
N VAL A 122 -22.62 7.49 5.07
CA VAL A 122 -23.99 7.61 5.53
C VAL A 122 -24.98 7.36 4.37
N PRO A 123 -26.14 6.73 4.62
CA PRO A 123 -27.13 6.44 3.58
C PRO A 123 -27.63 7.67 2.81
N ASP A 124 -27.69 8.84 3.47
CA ASP A 124 -28.17 10.08 2.86
C ASP A 124 -27.12 10.77 1.96
N CYS A 125 -25.92 10.17 1.83
CA CYS A 125 -24.88 10.69 0.95
C CYS A 125 -25.34 10.69 -0.51
N PRO A 126 -25.22 11.82 -1.24
CA PRO A 126 -25.57 11.89 -2.66
C PRO A 126 -24.85 10.85 -3.53
N PHE A 127 -23.72 10.35 -3.05
CA PHE A 127 -22.87 9.36 -3.73
C PHE A 127 -23.04 7.94 -3.15
N TYR A 128 -23.97 7.72 -2.22
CA TYR A 128 -24.16 6.42 -1.53
C TYR A 128 -24.50 5.28 -2.50
N GLU A 129 -25.26 5.56 -3.55
CA GLU A 129 -25.63 4.55 -4.57
C GLU A 129 -24.61 4.42 -5.72
N GLU A 130 -23.57 5.26 -5.76
CA GLU A 130 -22.55 5.16 -6.81
C GLU A 130 -21.81 3.82 -6.73
N ASN A 131 -21.75 3.16 -7.88
CA ASN A 131 -21.02 1.91 -8.09
C ASN A 131 -19.95 2.17 -9.15
N GLY A 132 -18.77 1.62 -8.92
CA GLY A 132 -17.64 1.76 -9.81
C GLY A 132 -16.80 0.49 -9.83
N ARG A 133 -15.78 0.50 -10.68
CA ARG A 133 -14.82 -0.58 -10.85
C ARG A 133 -13.42 0.01 -10.84
N ILE A 134 -12.51 -0.60 -10.09
CA ILE A 134 -11.08 -0.28 -10.13
C ILE A 134 -10.39 -1.45 -10.82
N GLU A 135 -10.15 -1.29 -12.12
CA GLU A 135 -9.53 -2.32 -12.97
C GLU A 135 -8.05 -2.53 -12.60
N ASP A 136 -7.52 -3.70 -12.95
CA ASP A 136 -6.16 -4.14 -12.58
C ASP A 136 -5.10 -3.15 -13.07
N GLU A 137 -5.24 -2.60 -14.28
CA GLU A 137 -4.29 -1.63 -14.83
C GLU A 137 -4.26 -0.34 -14.01
N GLN A 138 -5.40 0.07 -13.44
CA GLN A 138 -5.45 1.21 -12.55
C GLN A 138 -4.74 0.90 -11.22
N VAL A 139 -4.96 -0.28 -10.65
CA VAL A 139 -4.28 -0.72 -9.41
C VAL A 139 -2.76 -0.75 -9.61
N VAL A 140 -2.29 -1.42 -10.67
CA VAL A 140 -0.87 -1.53 -11.00
C VAL A 140 -0.25 -0.14 -11.18
N LYS A 141 -0.92 0.74 -11.91
CA LYS A 141 -0.45 2.11 -12.11
C LYS A 141 -0.35 2.88 -10.79
N GLU A 142 -1.37 2.79 -9.93
CA GLU A 142 -1.36 3.46 -8.63
C GLU A 142 -0.25 2.93 -7.72
N PHE A 143 0.02 1.62 -7.73
CA PHE A 143 1.14 1.04 -7.00
C PHE A 143 2.49 1.57 -7.48
N ILE A 144 2.72 1.58 -8.80
CA ILE A 144 3.97 2.07 -9.38
C ILE A 144 4.16 3.57 -9.15
N ASP A 145 3.09 4.36 -9.26
CA ASP A 145 3.18 5.82 -9.15
C ASP A 145 3.40 6.29 -7.71
N ASN A 146 2.98 5.52 -6.70
CA ASN A 146 3.01 5.94 -5.29
C ASN A 146 4.06 5.23 -4.42
N THR A 147 4.67 4.15 -4.92
CA THR A 147 5.63 3.36 -4.15
C THR A 147 7.04 3.47 -4.73
N GLU A 148 7.98 3.94 -3.92
CA GLU A 148 9.41 3.82 -4.17
C GLU A 148 9.86 2.39 -3.87
N ILE A 149 10.42 1.71 -4.87
CA ILE A 149 10.92 0.34 -4.72
C ILE A 149 12.43 0.39 -4.45
N LEU A 150 12.85 -0.07 -3.27
CA LEU A 150 14.26 -0.08 -2.84
C LEU A 150 14.76 -1.49 -2.55
N GLU A 151 16.03 -1.74 -2.84
CA GLU A 151 16.68 -2.99 -2.47
C GLU A 151 17.35 -2.88 -1.10
N ILE A 152 17.60 -4.02 -0.45
CA ILE A 152 18.34 -4.08 0.82
C ILE A 152 19.72 -3.42 0.73
N ASP A 153 20.34 -3.48 -0.43
CA ASP A 153 21.63 -2.84 -0.67
C ASP A 153 21.56 -1.31 -0.73
N ASP A 154 20.39 -0.73 -1.03
CA ASP A 154 20.17 0.71 -0.92
C ASP A 154 20.13 1.15 0.55
N TYR A 155 19.42 0.39 1.40
CA TYR A 155 19.44 0.64 2.85
C TYR A 155 20.83 0.48 3.47
N LYS A 156 21.61 -0.51 3.03
CA LYS A 156 23.01 -0.67 3.49
C LYS A 156 23.85 0.56 3.15
N ARG A 157 23.62 1.14 1.98
CA ARG A 157 24.35 2.35 1.52
C ARG A 157 23.99 3.58 2.35
N GLU A 158 22.72 3.71 2.74
CA GLU A 158 22.22 4.88 3.47
C GLU A 158 22.43 4.79 4.99
N LEU A 159 22.20 3.61 5.58
CA LEU A 159 22.20 3.41 7.03
C LEU A 159 23.49 2.78 7.56
N GLY A 160 24.31 2.25 6.66
CA GLY A 160 25.51 1.48 6.97
C GLY A 160 25.24 -0.02 6.98
N GLU A 161 26.12 -0.76 6.32
CA GLU A 161 26.03 -2.22 6.18
C GLU A 161 26.03 -2.94 7.53
N GLU A 162 26.83 -2.47 8.50
CA GLU A 162 26.90 -3.07 9.84
C GLU A 162 25.54 -3.03 10.55
N PHE A 163 24.84 -1.90 10.47
CA PHE A 163 23.51 -1.75 11.07
C PHE A 163 22.51 -2.69 10.41
N VAL A 164 22.37 -2.63 9.08
CA VAL A 164 21.39 -3.44 8.35
C VAL A 164 21.63 -4.94 8.57
N ASN A 165 22.89 -5.39 8.51
CA ASN A 165 23.23 -6.80 8.75
C ASN A 165 22.96 -7.22 10.21
N SER A 166 23.13 -6.32 11.19
CA SER A 166 22.79 -6.61 12.59
C SER A 166 21.29 -6.84 12.77
N VAL A 167 20.47 -5.99 12.15
CA VAL A 167 19.01 -6.09 12.19
C VAL A 167 18.54 -7.37 11.50
N LEU A 168 19.05 -7.70 10.32
CA LEU A 168 18.69 -8.94 9.62
C LEU A 168 19.05 -10.19 10.47
N LYS A 169 20.26 -10.20 11.04
CA LYS A 169 20.76 -11.31 11.86
C LYS A 169 19.95 -11.52 13.14
N ASP A 170 19.56 -10.46 13.83
CA ASP A 170 18.76 -10.54 15.07
C ASP A 170 17.40 -11.22 14.84
N TRP A 171 16.93 -11.22 13.59
CA TRP A 171 15.66 -11.82 13.20
C TRP A 171 15.80 -13.19 12.52
N ASN A 172 17.02 -13.76 12.49
CA ASN A 172 17.37 -15.01 11.79
C ASN A 172 17.06 -14.96 10.28
N LEU A 173 17.33 -13.82 9.64
CA LEU A 173 17.26 -13.64 8.20
C LEU A 173 18.66 -13.54 7.60
#